data_AF-A0A528CSN7-F1
#
_entry.id   AF-A0A528CSN7-F1
#
_cell.length_a   1.000
_cell.length_b   1.000
_cell.length_c   1.000
_cell.angle_alpha   90.00
_cell.angle_beta   90.00
_cell.angle_gamma   90.00
#
_symmetry.space_group_name_H-M   'P 1'
#
loop_
_entity.id
_entity.type
_entity.pdbx_description
1 polymer ?
#
loop_
_entity_poly.entity_id
_entity_poly.type
_entity_poly.pdbx_seq_one_letter_code
_entity_poly.pdbx_strand_id
1 'polypeptide(L)' 'MATTKQLLLLRHAKSSWDDPDLIDFDRPLSGRGLRAAPLVGRELVKRGWLPDLA' A
#
# COMPACT_ATOMS: atom_id res chain seq x y z
N MET A 1 -15.40 21.81 19.39
CA MET A 1 -15.94 20.48 19.08
C MET A 1 -14.84 19.66 18.44
N ALA A 2 -14.60 18.43 18.87
CA ALA A 2 -13.58 17.59 18.23
C ALA A 2 -14.04 17.19 16.82
N THR A 3 -13.23 17.46 15.80
CA THR A 3 -13.47 16.98 14.43
C THR A 3 -13.26 15.47 14.36
N THR A 4 -14.20 14.73 13.79
CA THR A 4 -14.04 13.30 13.49
C THR A 4 -12.82 13.11 12.60
N LYS A 5 -11.95 12.16 12.99
CA LYS A 5 -10.78 11.75 12.20
C LYS A 5 -11.02 10.36 11.63
N GLN A 6 -10.51 10.14 10.42
CA GLN A 6 -10.53 8.85 9.77
C GLN A 6 -9.09 8.30 9.71
N LEU A 7 -8.92 7.03 10.07
CA LEU A 7 -7.65 6.31 9.95
C LEU A 7 -7.78 5.25 8.86
N LEU A 8 -6.89 5.31 7.87
CA LEU A 8 -6.79 4.30 6.82
C LEU A 8 -5.63 3.36 7.14
N LEU A 9 -5.91 2.07 7.35
CA LEU A 9 -4.90 1.05 7.59
C LEU A 9 -4.69 0.21 6.33
N LEU A 10 -3.47 0.22 5.81
CA LEU A 10 -3.09 -0.53 4.63
C LEU A 10 -1.89 -1.42 4.94
N ARG A 11 -1.85 -2.60 4.32
CA ARG A 11 -0.64 -3.41 4.24
C ARG A 11 0.18 -3.01 3.01
N HIS A 12 1.49 -3.26 3.04
CA HIS A 12 2.33 -3.12 1.87
C HIS A 12 1.85 -4.05 0.72
N ALA A 13 2.12 -3.65 -0.52
CA ALA A 13 1.89 -4.51 -1.67
C ALA A 13 2.84 -5.71 -1.67
N LYS A 14 2.44 -6.83 -2.29
CA LYS A 14 3.18 -8.10 -2.19
C LYS A 14 4.65 -7.95 -2.59
N SER A 15 5.57 -8.29 -1.68
CA SER A 15 7.02 -8.38 -1.91
C SER A 15 7.40 -9.56 -2.80
N SER A 16 8.56 -9.46 -3.45
CA SER A 16 9.19 -10.54 -4.21
C SER A 16 10.01 -11.44 -3.30
N TRP A 17 10.03 -12.73 -3.64
CA TRP A 17 10.85 -13.77 -3.02
C TRP A 17 11.71 -14.50 -4.06
N ASP A 18 11.87 -13.91 -5.24
CA ASP A 18 12.60 -14.51 -6.36
C ASP A 18 14.12 -14.59 -6.07
N ASP A 19 14.64 -13.66 -5.28
CA ASP A 19 16.01 -13.67 -4.77
C ASP A 19 16.03 -14.18 -3.31
N PRO A 20 16.65 -15.35 -3.06
CA PRO A 20 16.74 -15.92 -1.72
C PRO A 20 17.78 -15.22 -0.83
N ASP A 21 18.78 -14.53 -1.41
CA ASP A 21 19.90 -13.93 -0.67
C ASP A 21 19.55 -12.55 -0.09
N LEU A 22 18.44 -11.95 -0.55
CA LEU A 22 17.95 -10.67 -0.01
C LEU A 22 17.40 -10.83 1.42
N ILE A 23 17.85 -9.94 2.31
CA ILE A 23 17.24 -9.75 3.62
C ILE A 23 15.86 -9.10 3.47
N ASP A 24 14.98 -9.29 4.47
CA ASP A 24 13.58 -8.87 4.40
C ASP A 24 13.38 -7.39 4.05
N PHE A 25 14.18 -6.50 4.64
CA PHE A 25 14.09 -5.05 4.43
C PHE A 25 14.37 -4.64 2.97
N ASP A 26 15.26 -5.35 2.28
CA ASP A 26 15.68 -5.03 0.91
C ASP A 26 14.78 -5.67 -0.15
N ARG A 27 13.75 -6.44 0.25
CA ARG A 27 12.90 -7.16 -0.71
C ARG A 27 12.06 -6.18 -1.54
N PRO A 28 12.19 -6.20 -2.87
CA PRO A 28 11.39 -5.34 -3.73
C PRO A 28 9.95 -5.83 -3.82
N LEU A 29 9.06 -5.05 -4.46
CA LEU A 29 7.73 -5.53 -4.81
C LEU A 29 7.79 -6.63 -5.88
N SER A 30 6.96 -7.66 -5.74
CA SER A 30 6.73 -8.63 -6.81
C SER A 30 6.04 -7.96 -8.00
N GLY A 31 6.13 -8.57 -9.19
CA GLY A 31 5.37 -8.11 -10.36
C GLY A 31 3.85 -8.03 -10.11
N ARG A 32 3.31 -8.93 -9.28
CA ARG A 32 1.92 -8.85 -8.81
C ARG A 32 1.69 -7.66 -7.88
N GLY A 33 2.61 -7.41 -6.95
CA GLY A 33 2.57 -6.27 -6.04
C GLY A 33 2.52 -4.93 -6.79
N LEU A 34 3.41 -4.77 -7.77
CA LEU A 34 3.48 -3.58 -8.63
C LEU A 34 2.18 -3.32 -9.39
N ARG A 35 1.52 -4.37 -9.92
CA ARG A 35 0.23 -4.22 -10.60
C ARG A 35 -0.93 -3.97 -9.64
N ALA A 36 -0.89 -4.55 -8.43
CA ALA A 36 -1.97 -4.44 -7.47
C ALA A 36 -2.00 -3.09 -6.73
N ALA A 37 -0.83 -2.52 -6.39
CA ALA A 37 -0.72 -1.25 -5.69
C ALA A 37 -1.55 -0.10 -6.31
N PRO A 38 -1.47 0.19 -7.63
CA PRO A 38 -2.26 1.26 -8.24
C PRO A 38 -3.76 0.96 -8.27
N LEU A 39 -4.19 -0.30 -8.24
CA LEU A 39 -5.62 -0.65 -8.19
C LEU A 39 -6.23 -0.26 -6.85
N VAL A 40 -5.51 -0.49 -5.75
CA VAL A 40 -5.93 -0.04 -4.41
C VAL A 40 -5.99 1.49 -4.37
N GLY A 41 -4.96 2.18 -4.88
CA GLY A 41 -4.96 3.64 -4.94
C GLY A 41 -6.16 4.20 -5.72
N ARG A 42 -6.50 3.62 -6.88
CA ARG A 42 -7.69 4.00 -7.65
C ARG A 42 -8.99 3.78 -6.88
N GLU A 43 -9.08 2.70 -6.11
CA GLU A 43 -10.26 2.42 -5.29
C GLU A 43 -10.43 3.40 -4.13
N LEU A 44 -9.33 3.82 -3.48
CA LEU A 44 -9.36 4.87 -2.46
C LEU A 44 -9.88 6.19 -3.05
N VAL A 45 -9.38 6.59 -4.22
CA VAL A 45 -9.84 7.80 -4.94
C VAL A 45 -11.33 7.71 -5.26
N LYS A 46 -11.80 6.59 -5.80
CA LYS A 46 -13.23 6.39 -6.12
C LYS A 46 -14.14 6.52 -4.90
N ARG A 47 -13.65 6.17 -3.71
CA ARG A 47 -14.39 6.26 -2.45
C ARG A 47 -14.25 7.61 -1.75
N GLY A 48 -13.43 8.51 -2.28
CA GLY A 48 -13.09 9.78 -1.62
C GLY A 48 -12.25 9.60 -0.35
N TRP A 49 -11.57 8.46 -0.19
CA TRP A 49 -10.72 8.18 0.97
C TRP A 49 -9.31 8.70 0.74
N LEU A 50 -9.18 10.02 0.63
CA LEU A 50 -7.91 10.70 0.49
C LEU A 50 -7.36 11.03 1.87
N PRO A 51 -6.19 10.50 2.26
CA PRO A 51 -5.61 10.83 3.56
C PRO A 51 -5.10 12.28 3.55
N ASP A 52 -5.38 13.01 4.63
CA ASP A 52 -4.81 14.34 4.85
C ASP A 52 -3.31 14.28 5.22
N LEU A 53 -2.85 13.13 5.69
CA LEU A 53 -1.48 12.85 6.13
C LEU A 53 -1.09 11.41 5.77
N ALA A 54 0.12 11.22 5.23
CA ALA A 54 0.69 9.93 4.84
C ALA A 54 2.06 9.71 5.50
#